data_AF-B9TE18-F1
#
_entry.id   AF-B9TE18-F1
#
_cell.length_a   1.000
_cell.length_b   1.000
_cell.length_c   1.000
_cell.angle_alpha   90.00
_cell.angle_beta   90.00
_cell.angle_gamma   90.00
#
_symmetry.space_group_name_H-M   'P 1'
#
loop_
_entity.id
_entity.type
_entity.pdbx_description
1 polymer ?
#
loop_
_entity_poly.entity_id
_entity_poly.type
_entity_poly.pdbx_seq_one_letter_code
_entity_poly.pdbx_strand_id
1 'polypeptide(L)'
;RLPERIFAPLASPNRQRYWALLCTLHANRFGPDAPLPPSKGFAVREILQDIQDELLSQDSWESEDGQPPETDFAVRAHMIFNRLSDSGWFRMESFGLEKRVTMRPAVSKFLTFMVSFAETGPVFVSGKIRSIELNIQQVLDGQADGDTLSETADQARSLMEHVRNTGTTVRDIMDSLSKETATAQYVRLFFNQYIENVFIGDYRELRTKEHPLSRRPQILRAVGEIQESEQHRARLIGWYESRRCAGDRRRAEMLFERDIQRLQDLRRIDEYLERLDDEIRMANRRALAYLEYRLRSLRPVDQMVKQAIEAVLSSNAQGLGDPFPVRVLVSGEALAEPRKHIERPAPSNLRRHVPSERELAKSR
;
A
#
# COMPACT_ATOMS: atom_id res chain seq x y z
N ARG A 1 -24.57 0.17 -10.83
CA ARG A 1 -24.80 1.06 -9.66
C ARG A 1 -24.81 0.17 -8.41
N LEU A 2 -24.20 0.61 -7.32
CA LEU A 2 -24.14 -0.14 -6.06
C LEU A 2 -25.44 0.03 -5.26
N PRO A 3 -25.83 -0.93 -4.41
CA PRO A 3 -26.94 -0.76 -3.46
C PRO A 3 -26.68 0.41 -2.50
N GLU A 4 -27.72 1.16 -2.14
CA GLU A 4 -27.58 2.37 -1.30
C GLU A 4 -27.02 2.06 0.10
N ARG A 5 -27.39 0.91 0.67
CA ARG A 5 -27.00 0.50 2.02
C ARG A 5 -25.76 -0.39 2.04
N ILE A 6 -25.01 -0.50 0.94
CA ILE A 6 -23.86 -1.42 0.82
C ILE A 6 -22.79 -1.17 1.91
N PHE A 7 -22.63 0.09 2.34
CA PHE A 7 -21.67 0.47 3.39
C PHE A 7 -22.20 0.28 4.81
N ALA A 8 -23.47 -0.05 5.02
CA ALA A 8 -24.05 -0.13 6.37
C ALA A 8 -23.33 -1.12 7.32
N PRO A 9 -22.89 -2.32 6.88
CA PRO A 9 -22.05 -3.19 7.70
C PRO A 9 -20.67 -2.60 7.97
N LEU A 10 -20.08 -1.90 7.00
CA LEU A 10 -18.74 -1.31 7.10
C LEU A 10 -18.70 0.04 7.86
N ALA A 11 -19.87 0.61 8.15
CA ALA A 11 -20.03 1.80 8.98
C ALA A 11 -20.46 1.47 10.42
N SER A 12 -20.68 0.19 10.74
CA SER A 12 -21.11 -0.29 12.06
C SER A 12 -19.98 -0.27 13.10
N PRO A 13 -20.30 -0.42 14.40
CA PRO A 13 -19.29 -0.72 15.44
C PRO A 13 -18.44 -1.95 15.09
N ASN A 14 -19.05 -2.96 14.46
CA ASN A 14 -18.39 -4.19 14.04
C ASN A 14 -17.72 -4.13 12.65
N ARG A 15 -17.49 -2.93 12.08
CA ARG A 15 -16.96 -2.72 10.72
C ARG A 15 -15.74 -3.56 10.34
N GLN A 16 -14.76 -3.71 11.24
CA GLN A 16 -13.54 -4.48 10.98
C GLN A 16 -13.83 -5.98 10.84
N ARG A 17 -14.81 -6.48 11.61
CA ARG A 17 -15.22 -7.89 11.60
C ARG A 17 -16.04 -8.21 10.35
N TYR A 18 -16.94 -7.30 9.97
CA TYR A 18 -17.64 -7.38 8.68
C TYR A 18 -16.66 -7.32 7.50
N TRP A 19 -15.63 -6.48 7.57
CA TRP A 19 -14.59 -6.43 6.55
C TRP A 19 -13.84 -7.75 6.42
N ALA A 20 -13.32 -8.29 7.54
CA ALA A 20 -12.64 -9.58 7.55
C ALA A 20 -13.51 -10.71 6.97
N LEU A 21 -14.79 -10.77 7.37
CA LEU A 21 -15.75 -11.73 6.84
C LEU A 21 -15.98 -11.58 5.33
N LEU A 22 -16.09 -10.35 4.83
CA LEU A 22 -16.22 -10.11 3.39
C LEU A 22 -14.97 -10.55 2.61
N CYS A 23 -13.77 -10.37 3.18
CA CYS A 23 -12.53 -10.90 2.60
C CYS A 23 -12.54 -12.44 2.57
N THR A 24 -12.93 -13.11 3.65
CA THR A 24 -13.02 -14.58 3.70
C THR A 24 -14.02 -15.11 2.67
N LEU A 25 -15.21 -14.51 2.58
CA LEU A 25 -16.22 -14.88 1.58
C LEU A 25 -15.77 -14.58 0.15
N HIS A 26 -15.00 -13.51 -0.05
CA HIS A 26 -14.38 -13.20 -1.35
C HIS A 26 -13.39 -14.30 -1.73
N ALA A 27 -12.41 -14.61 -0.88
CA ALA A 27 -11.42 -15.64 -1.14
C ALA A 27 -12.04 -17.03 -1.40
N ASN A 28 -13.05 -17.40 -0.61
CA ASN A 28 -13.61 -18.76 -0.65
C ASN A 28 -14.71 -18.97 -1.70
N ARG A 29 -15.43 -17.91 -2.10
CA ARG A 29 -16.68 -18.04 -2.90
C ARG A 29 -16.84 -17.04 -4.04
N PHE A 30 -16.69 -15.75 -3.76
CA PHE A 30 -17.15 -14.68 -4.67
C PHE A 30 -16.04 -13.95 -5.43
N GLY A 31 -14.78 -14.26 -5.10
CA GLY A 31 -13.58 -13.69 -5.70
C GLY A 31 -13.11 -14.46 -6.93
N PRO A 32 -12.12 -13.91 -7.65
CA PRO A 32 -11.59 -14.52 -8.87
C PRO A 32 -10.83 -15.82 -8.62
N ASP A 33 -10.20 -15.95 -7.44
CA ASP A 33 -9.40 -17.13 -7.06
C ASP A 33 -10.24 -18.21 -6.37
N ALA A 34 -11.53 -17.95 -6.14
CA ALA A 34 -12.46 -18.91 -5.56
C ALA A 34 -12.78 -20.05 -6.54
N PRO A 35 -13.14 -21.26 -6.05
CA PRO A 35 -13.63 -22.33 -6.90
C PRO A 35 -14.81 -21.87 -7.76
N LEU A 36 -14.93 -22.46 -8.96
CA LEU A 36 -16.00 -22.12 -9.90
C LEU A 36 -17.39 -22.14 -9.20
N PRO A 37 -18.12 -21.03 -9.17
CA PRO A 37 -19.39 -20.98 -8.47
C PRO A 37 -20.44 -21.87 -9.17
N PRO A 38 -21.38 -22.46 -8.41
CA PRO A 38 -22.51 -23.18 -9.00
C PRO A 38 -23.32 -22.27 -9.94
N SER A 39 -23.86 -22.83 -11.02
CA SER A 39 -24.61 -22.07 -12.04
C SER A 39 -25.80 -21.28 -11.50
N LYS A 40 -26.40 -21.74 -10.39
CA LYS A 40 -27.54 -21.11 -9.72
C LYS A 40 -27.16 -20.39 -8.41
N GLY A 41 -25.87 -20.31 -8.09
CA GLY A 41 -25.36 -19.78 -6.82
C GLY A 41 -25.27 -20.81 -5.69
N PHE A 42 -24.72 -20.36 -4.57
CA PHE A 42 -24.44 -21.17 -3.39
C PHE A 42 -25.72 -21.42 -2.58
N ALA A 43 -25.81 -22.54 -1.88
CA ALA A 43 -26.90 -22.77 -0.95
C ALA A 43 -26.73 -21.86 0.28
N VAL A 44 -27.84 -21.37 0.85
CA VAL A 44 -27.80 -20.50 2.05
C VAL A 44 -27.01 -21.14 3.19
N ARG A 45 -27.15 -22.47 3.38
CA ARG A 45 -26.42 -23.22 4.40
C ARG A 45 -24.90 -23.15 4.25
N GLU A 46 -24.39 -23.08 3.01
CA GLU A 46 -22.95 -23.02 2.75
C GLU A 46 -22.40 -21.66 3.17
N ILE A 47 -23.12 -20.59 2.83
CA ILE A 47 -22.75 -19.23 3.24
C ILE A 47 -22.85 -19.07 4.77
N LEU A 48 -23.88 -19.64 5.39
CA LEU A 48 -24.01 -19.62 6.85
C LEU A 48 -22.86 -20.38 7.53
N GLN A 49 -22.43 -21.51 6.98
CA GLN A 49 -21.28 -22.25 7.48
C GLN A 49 -20.00 -21.40 7.38
N ASP A 50 -19.73 -20.79 6.22
CA ASP A 50 -18.55 -19.93 6.03
C ASP A 50 -18.57 -18.74 7.03
N ILE A 51 -19.74 -18.15 7.30
CA ILE A 51 -19.89 -17.09 8.31
C ILE A 51 -19.62 -17.64 9.71
N GLN A 52 -20.14 -18.83 10.03
CA GLN A 52 -19.96 -19.44 11.35
C GLN A 52 -18.49 -19.79 11.60
N ASP A 53 -17.79 -20.34 10.61
CA ASP A 53 -16.37 -20.68 10.70
C ASP A 53 -15.52 -19.42 10.93
N GLU A 54 -15.82 -18.33 10.25
CA GLU A 54 -15.16 -17.04 10.46
C GLU A 54 -15.50 -16.42 11.83
N LEU A 55 -16.72 -16.63 12.35
CA LEU A 55 -17.04 -16.17 13.71
C LEU A 55 -16.24 -16.91 14.79
N LEU A 56 -15.86 -18.17 14.55
CA LEU A 56 -15.03 -18.95 15.47
C LEU A 56 -13.58 -18.47 15.49
N SER A 57 -13.08 -17.89 14.40
CA SER A 57 -11.72 -17.34 14.32
C SER A 57 -11.62 -15.91 14.90
N GLN A 58 -12.74 -15.23 15.13
CA GLN A 58 -12.78 -13.84 15.59
C GLN A 58 -13.06 -13.71 17.09
N ASP A 59 -12.17 -13.02 17.81
CA ASP A 59 -12.18 -12.96 19.29
C ASP A 59 -13.38 -12.25 19.93
N SER A 60 -13.87 -11.12 19.39
CA SER A 60 -14.98 -10.39 20.01
C SER A 60 -15.73 -9.45 19.05
N TRP A 61 -17.05 -9.51 19.13
CA TRP A 61 -18.00 -8.60 18.47
C TRP A 61 -18.67 -7.71 19.51
N GLU A 62 -18.83 -6.44 19.17
CA GLU A 62 -19.55 -5.47 19.98
C GLU A 62 -21.05 -5.70 19.88
N SER A 63 -21.77 -5.45 20.98
CA SER A 63 -23.23 -5.49 20.98
C SER A 63 -23.76 -4.43 20.01
N GLU A 64 -24.52 -4.88 19.02
CA GLU A 64 -25.14 -4.05 18.02
C GLU A 64 -26.64 -4.38 17.98
N ASP A 65 -27.47 -3.36 17.78
CA ASP A 65 -28.94 -3.49 17.76
C ASP A 65 -29.53 -4.13 19.05
N GLY A 66 -28.91 -3.87 20.22
CA GLY A 66 -29.42 -4.26 21.54
C GLY A 66 -29.27 -5.74 21.89
N GLN A 67 -28.39 -6.48 21.20
CA GLN A 67 -28.24 -7.93 21.39
C GLN A 67 -26.92 -8.29 22.08
N PRO A 68 -26.93 -9.08 23.17
CA PRO A 68 -25.72 -9.47 23.87
C PRO A 68 -24.88 -10.47 23.03
N PRO A 69 -23.54 -10.35 23.06
CA PRO A 69 -22.62 -11.21 22.29
C PRO A 69 -22.62 -12.69 22.70
N GLU A 70 -23.29 -13.05 23.81
CA GLU A 70 -23.46 -14.42 24.34
C GLU A 70 -24.46 -15.28 23.56
N THR A 71 -25.03 -14.76 22.48
CA THR A 71 -25.94 -15.50 21.59
C THR A 71 -25.17 -16.59 20.84
N ASP A 72 -25.76 -17.79 20.69
CA ASP A 72 -25.21 -18.91 19.92
C ASP A 72 -24.71 -18.48 18.52
N PHE A 73 -23.54 -19.00 18.11
CA PHE A 73 -22.89 -18.69 16.85
C PHE A 73 -23.78 -18.93 15.64
N ALA A 74 -24.62 -19.97 15.67
CA ALA A 74 -25.57 -20.25 14.59
C ALA A 74 -26.59 -19.10 14.42
N VAL A 75 -27.12 -18.57 15.53
CA VAL A 75 -28.07 -17.44 15.51
C VAL A 75 -27.38 -16.17 14.99
N ARG A 76 -26.14 -15.92 15.46
CA ARG A 76 -25.34 -14.77 15.01
C ARG A 76 -25.00 -14.84 13.53
N ALA A 77 -24.66 -16.01 13.01
CA ALA A 77 -24.40 -16.22 11.59
C ALA A 77 -25.63 -15.88 10.73
N HIS A 78 -26.83 -16.26 11.17
CA HIS A 78 -28.08 -15.89 10.50
C HIS A 78 -28.34 -14.38 10.52
N MET A 79 -28.09 -13.71 11.65
CA MET A 79 -28.24 -12.26 11.75
C MET A 79 -27.29 -11.52 10.82
N ILE A 80 -26.02 -11.92 10.80
CA ILE A 80 -25.00 -11.37 9.90
C ILE A 80 -25.37 -11.61 8.44
N PHE A 81 -25.80 -12.83 8.10
CA PHE A 81 -26.28 -13.16 6.77
C PHE A 81 -27.42 -12.25 6.32
N ASN A 82 -28.44 -12.08 7.17
CA ASN A 82 -29.58 -11.22 6.87
C ASN A 82 -29.14 -9.76 6.69
N ARG A 83 -28.26 -9.25 7.55
CA ARG A 83 -27.73 -7.88 7.43
C ARG A 83 -26.97 -7.67 6.12
N LEU A 84 -26.14 -8.64 5.72
CA LEU A 84 -25.42 -8.61 4.44
C LEU A 84 -26.38 -8.69 3.24
N SER A 85 -27.46 -9.48 3.36
CA SER A 85 -28.55 -9.51 2.37
C SER A 85 -29.26 -8.16 2.25
N ASP A 86 -29.67 -7.57 3.38
CA ASP A 86 -30.43 -6.31 3.46
C ASP A 86 -29.62 -5.09 3.00
N SER A 87 -28.30 -5.12 3.20
CA SER A 87 -27.38 -4.11 2.68
C SER A 87 -27.02 -4.30 1.19
N GLY A 88 -27.41 -5.42 0.60
CA GLY A 88 -27.26 -5.71 -0.83
C GLY A 88 -25.93 -6.36 -1.22
N TRP A 89 -25.16 -6.89 -0.25
CA TRP A 89 -24.00 -7.74 -0.53
C TRP A 89 -24.44 -9.06 -1.18
N PHE A 90 -25.55 -9.62 -0.73
CA PHE A 90 -26.13 -10.83 -1.28
C PHE A 90 -27.38 -10.56 -2.10
N ARG A 91 -27.60 -11.40 -3.11
CA ARG A 91 -28.84 -11.54 -3.83
C ARG A 91 -29.36 -12.95 -3.59
N MET A 92 -30.52 -13.03 -2.95
CA MET A 92 -31.23 -14.29 -2.76
C MET A 92 -32.17 -14.54 -3.93
N GLU A 93 -32.10 -15.73 -4.50
CA GLU A 93 -33.02 -16.19 -5.55
C GLU A 93 -33.58 -17.56 -5.15
N SER A 94 -34.87 -17.78 -5.41
CA SER A 94 -35.51 -19.07 -5.17
C SER A 94 -35.50 -19.89 -6.46
N PHE A 95 -34.90 -21.07 -6.39
CA PHE A 95 -34.91 -22.05 -7.47
C PHE A 95 -35.72 -23.27 -7.00
N GLY A 96 -37.02 -23.27 -7.31
CA GLY A 96 -37.94 -24.23 -6.75
C GLY A 96 -38.10 -24.03 -5.24
N LEU A 97 -37.83 -25.08 -4.45
CA LEU A 97 -37.89 -25.05 -2.98
C LEU A 97 -36.58 -24.58 -2.33
N GLU A 98 -35.49 -24.49 -3.09
CA GLU A 98 -34.19 -24.10 -2.55
C GLU A 98 -33.92 -22.60 -2.73
N LYS A 99 -33.44 -21.97 -1.65
CA LYS A 99 -32.90 -20.61 -1.70
C LYS A 99 -31.42 -20.66 -2.05
N ARG A 100 -31.03 -19.90 -3.06
CA ARG A 100 -29.64 -19.75 -3.50
C ARG A 100 -29.17 -18.31 -3.31
N VAL A 101 -27.87 -18.17 -3.09
CA VAL A 101 -27.17 -16.93 -2.82
C VAL A 101 -26.19 -16.66 -3.95
N THR A 102 -26.31 -15.47 -4.52
CA THR A 102 -25.36 -14.93 -5.49
C THR A 102 -24.91 -13.54 -5.07
N MET A 103 -23.81 -13.05 -5.63
CA MET A 103 -23.40 -11.66 -5.51
C MET A 103 -23.61 -10.96 -6.86
N ARG A 104 -24.22 -9.77 -6.85
CA ARG A 104 -24.43 -9.01 -8.09
C ARG A 104 -23.06 -8.68 -8.72
N PRO A 105 -22.89 -8.74 -10.05
CA PRO A 105 -21.58 -8.49 -10.67
C PRO A 105 -20.96 -7.13 -10.29
N ALA A 106 -21.77 -6.08 -10.14
CA ALA A 106 -21.29 -4.77 -9.70
C ALA A 106 -20.74 -4.78 -8.27
N VAL A 107 -21.35 -5.59 -7.38
CA VAL A 107 -20.94 -5.72 -5.97
C VAL A 107 -19.69 -6.61 -5.86
N SER A 108 -19.64 -7.73 -6.59
CA SER A 108 -18.45 -8.59 -6.66
C SER A 108 -17.24 -7.82 -7.20
N LYS A 109 -17.39 -7.08 -8.30
CA LYS A 109 -16.32 -6.20 -8.82
C LYS A 109 -15.88 -5.15 -7.81
N PHE A 110 -16.83 -4.57 -7.06
CA PHE A 110 -16.52 -3.60 -6.03
C PHE A 110 -15.76 -4.24 -4.85
N LEU A 111 -16.17 -5.42 -4.39
CA LEU A 111 -15.48 -6.17 -3.35
C LEU A 111 -14.06 -6.54 -3.79
N THR A 112 -13.89 -7.07 -5.00
CA THR A 112 -12.56 -7.35 -5.57
C THR A 112 -11.70 -6.10 -5.60
N PHE A 113 -12.26 -4.95 -5.98
CA PHE A 113 -11.53 -3.69 -5.95
C PHE A 113 -11.11 -3.31 -4.52
N MET A 114 -12.00 -3.41 -3.53
CA MET A 114 -11.67 -3.13 -2.13
C MET A 114 -10.60 -4.08 -1.57
N VAL A 115 -10.72 -5.38 -1.85
CA VAL A 115 -9.76 -6.40 -1.39
C VAL A 115 -8.40 -6.14 -2.03
N SER A 116 -8.35 -5.95 -3.36
CA SER A 116 -7.10 -5.64 -4.06
C SER A 116 -6.44 -4.36 -3.56
N PHE A 117 -7.23 -3.35 -3.18
CA PHE A 117 -6.73 -2.12 -2.58
C PHE A 117 -6.11 -2.36 -1.21
N ALA A 118 -6.73 -3.19 -0.37
CA ALA A 118 -6.21 -3.54 0.95
C ALA A 118 -4.98 -4.45 0.89
N GLU A 119 -4.89 -5.31 -0.12
CA GLU A 119 -3.80 -6.28 -0.31
C GLU A 119 -2.71 -5.76 -1.26
N THR A 120 -2.74 -4.47 -1.64
CA THR A 120 -1.76 -3.90 -2.56
C THR A 120 -0.36 -3.95 -1.95
N GLY A 121 0.38 -5.01 -2.28
CA GLY A 121 1.79 -5.17 -1.94
C GLY A 121 2.70 -4.29 -2.79
N PRO A 122 4.01 -4.58 -2.80
CA PRO A 122 4.94 -3.73 -3.48
C PRO A 122 4.73 -3.64 -4.98
N VAL A 123 4.57 -2.41 -5.46
CA VAL A 123 4.60 -2.12 -6.90
C VAL A 123 6.06 -2.05 -7.34
N PHE A 124 6.42 -2.88 -8.32
CA PHE A 124 7.73 -2.86 -8.97
C PHE A 124 7.67 -1.95 -10.20
N VAL A 125 8.38 -0.83 -10.15
CA VAL A 125 8.40 0.15 -11.25
C VAL A 125 9.08 -0.44 -12.49
N SER A 126 10.15 -1.21 -12.30
CA SER A 126 10.88 -1.95 -13.34
C SER A 126 9.96 -2.80 -14.21
N GLY A 127 9.09 -3.60 -13.60
CA GLY A 127 8.15 -4.47 -14.31
C GLY A 127 7.15 -3.67 -15.15
N LYS A 128 6.57 -2.61 -14.57
CA LYS A 128 5.64 -1.73 -15.28
C LYS A 128 6.31 -1.01 -16.45
N ILE A 129 7.52 -0.47 -16.25
CA ILE A 129 8.26 0.21 -17.33
C ILE A 129 8.63 -0.75 -18.47
N ARG A 130 9.07 -1.99 -18.16
CA ARG A 130 9.34 -3.00 -19.20
C ARG A 130 8.09 -3.37 -20.00
N SER A 131 6.95 -3.54 -19.31
CA SER A 131 5.66 -3.80 -19.97
C SER A 131 5.28 -2.67 -20.92
N ILE A 132 5.37 -1.42 -20.43
CA ILE A 132 5.10 -0.23 -21.24
C ILE A 132 6.01 -0.17 -22.46
N GLU A 133 7.33 -0.38 -22.28
CA GLU A 133 8.29 -0.38 -23.38
C GLU A 133 7.91 -1.42 -24.45
N LEU A 134 7.70 -2.67 -24.06
CA LEU A 134 7.37 -3.75 -24.98
C LEU A 134 6.08 -3.48 -25.76
N ASN A 135 5.03 -3.02 -25.06
CA ASN A 135 3.74 -2.75 -25.70
C ASN A 135 3.82 -1.57 -26.67
N ILE A 136 4.54 -0.49 -26.33
CA ILE A 136 4.74 0.64 -27.23
C ILE A 136 5.54 0.22 -28.46
N GLN A 137 6.56 -0.63 -28.31
CA GLN A 137 7.29 -1.17 -29.47
C GLN A 137 6.38 -2.00 -30.38
N GLN A 138 5.53 -2.87 -29.83
CA GLN A 138 4.56 -3.62 -30.65
C GLN A 138 3.59 -2.71 -31.41
N VAL A 139 3.15 -1.61 -30.79
CA VAL A 139 2.28 -0.62 -31.45
C VAL A 139 3.05 0.10 -32.55
N LEU A 140 4.30 0.51 -32.31
CA LEU A 140 5.17 1.16 -33.29
C LEU A 140 5.44 0.25 -34.49
N ASP A 141 5.77 -1.03 -34.25
CA ASP A 141 6.04 -2.04 -35.28
C ASP A 141 4.79 -2.48 -36.07
N GLY A 142 3.61 -1.96 -35.72
CA GLY A 142 2.34 -2.33 -36.37
C GLY A 142 1.83 -3.71 -35.99
N GLN A 143 2.41 -4.36 -34.97
CA GLN A 143 2.00 -5.68 -34.47
C GLN A 143 0.84 -5.61 -33.48
N ALA A 144 0.57 -4.42 -32.93
CA ALA A 144 -0.54 -4.15 -32.03
C ALA A 144 -1.28 -2.85 -32.40
N ASP A 145 -2.54 -2.73 -31.98
CA ASP A 145 -3.45 -1.63 -32.31
C ASP A 145 -3.86 -0.81 -31.07
N GLY A 146 -4.98 -0.10 -31.14
CA GLY A 146 -5.42 0.85 -30.12
C GLY A 146 -5.86 0.25 -28.79
N ASP A 147 -6.13 -1.05 -28.70
CA ASP A 147 -6.34 -1.75 -27.43
C ASP A 147 -5.05 -1.78 -26.60
N THR A 148 -3.95 -2.22 -27.20
CA THR A 148 -2.64 -2.24 -26.55
C THR A 148 -2.18 -0.82 -26.21
N LEU A 149 -2.41 0.17 -27.09
CA LEU A 149 -2.11 1.57 -26.79
C LEU A 149 -2.91 2.07 -25.58
N SER A 150 -4.23 1.85 -25.55
CA SER A 150 -5.10 2.28 -24.46
C SER A 150 -4.72 1.62 -23.14
N GLU A 151 -4.48 0.31 -23.13
CA GLU A 151 -4.07 -0.43 -21.93
C GLU A 151 -2.72 0.08 -21.43
N THR A 152 -1.77 0.33 -22.34
CA THR A 152 -0.44 0.83 -21.97
C THR A 152 -0.49 2.25 -21.42
N ALA A 153 -1.38 3.10 -21.96
CA ALA A 153 -1.64 4.43 -21.42
C ALA A 153 -2.27 4.38 -20.01
N ASP A 154 -3.18 3.43 -19.76
CA ASP A 154 -3.74 3.20 -18.43
C ASP A 154 -2.68 2.66 -17.45
N GLN A 155 -1.77 1.79 -17.90
CA GLN A 155 -0.62 1.32 -17.10
C GLN A 155 0.34 2.46 -16.74
N ALA A 156 0.66 3.33 -17.69
CA ALA A 156 1.51 4.51 -17.44
C ALA A 156 0.85 5.47 -16.44
N ARG A 157 -0.44 5.73 -16.60
CA ARG A 157 -1.22 6.55 -15.65
C ARG A 157 -1.23 5.94 -14.25
N SER A 158 -1.53 4.65 -14.14
CA SER A 158 -1.56 3.92 -12.86
C SER A 158 -0.19 3.97 -12.16
N LEU A 159 0.90 3.82 -12.92
CA LEU A 159 2.26 3.96 -12.39
C LEU A 159 2.51 5.36 -11.82
N MET A 160 2.13 6.40 -12.56
CA MET A 160 2.30 7.79 -12.12
C MET A 160 1.46 8.11 -10.88
N GLU A 161 0.21 7.65 -10.85
CA GLU A 161 -0.68 7.78 -9.68
C GLU A 161 -0.09 7.07 -8.46
N HIS A 162 0.45 5.85 -8.63
CA HIS A 162 1.10 5.11 -7.55
C HIS A 162 2.27 5.88 -6.95
N VAL A 163 3.25 6.30 -7.78
CA VAL A 163 4.43 7.05 -7.30
C VAL A 163 4.02 8.32 -6.56
N ARG A 164 3.05 9.06 -7.11
CA ARG A 164 2.52 10.28 -6.47
C ARG A 164 1.85 9.99 -5.13
N ASN A 165 1.03 8.95 -5.05
CA ASN A 165 0.28 8.61 -3.85
C ASN A 165 1.21 8.08 -2.76
N THR A 166 2.24 7.31 -3.09
CA THR A 166 3.23 6.79 -2.13
C THR A 166 3.85 7.91 -1.30
N GLY A 167 4.19 9.06 -1.91
CA GLY A 167 4.73 10.20 -1.17
C GLY A 167 3.73 10.80 -0.17
N THR A 168 2.44 10.80 -0.51
CA THR A 168 1.36 11.25 0.40
C THR A 168 1.16 10.24 1.53
N THR A 169 1.13 8.95 1.21
CA THR A 169 1.04 7.86 2.19
C THR A 169 2.17 7.92 3.22
N VAL A 170 3.41 8.16 2.79
CA VAL A 170 4.55 8.36 3.71
C VAL A 170 4.27 9.49 4.70
N ARG A 171 3.73 10.61 4.21
CA ARG A 171 3.40 11.75 5.06
C ARG A 171 2.29 11.41 6.06
N ASP A 172 1.23 10.77 5.61
CA ASP A 172 0.09 10.39 6.45
C ASP A 172 0.51 9.40 7.55
N ILE A 173 1.40 8.45 7.24
CA ILE A 173 1.98 7.53 8.24
C ILE A 173 2.85 8.29 9.24
N MET A 174 3.66 9.24 8.79
CA MET A 174 4.47 10.05 9.72
C MET A 174 3.61 10.92 10.63
N ASP A 175 2.50 11.46 10.12
CA ASP A 175 1.56 12.25 10.89
C ASP A 175 0.80 11.37 11.90
N SER A 176 0.43 10.13 11.55
CA SER A 176 -0.17 9.19 12.51
C SER A 176 0.82 8.78 13.61
N LEU A 177 2.06 8.46 13.22
CA LEU A 177 3.16 8.11 14.14
C LEU A 177 3.47 9.23 15.14
N SER A 178 3.36 10.50 14.71
CA SER A 178 3.63 11.65 15.59
C SER A 178 2.66 11.78 16.77
N LYS A 179 1.46 11.18 16.67
CA LYS A 179 0.43 11.23 17.72
C LYS A 179 0.66 10.16 18.80
N GLU A 180 1.54 9.20 18.56
CA GLU A 180 1.77 8.07 19.44
C GLU A 180 2.74 8.41 20.57
N THR A 181 2.26 8.37 21.81
CA THR A 181 3.07 8.69 22.99
C THR A 181 3.94 7.51 23.43
N ALA A 182 3.47 6.28 23.24
CA ALA A 182 4.17 5.07 23.67
C ALA A 182 5.23 4.63 22.66
N THR A 183 6.50 4.58 23.09
CA THR A 183 7.64 4.20 22.23
C THR A 183 7.45 2.82 21.59
N ALA A 184 6.95 1.82 22.34
CA ALA A 184 6.73 0.48 21.81
C ALA A 184 5.68 0.46 20.68
N GLN A 185 4.60 1.25 20.83
CA GLN A 185 3.56 1.37 19.82
C GLN A 185 4.07 2.13 18.60
N TYR A 186 4.83 3.21 18.80
CA TYR A 186 5.52 3.93 17.74
C TYR A 186 6.42 3.01 16.91
N VAL A 187 7.28 2.21 17.55
CA VAL A 187 8.19 1.29 16.86
C VAL A 187 7.40 0.25 16.06
N ARG A 188 6.37 -0.36 16.66
CA ARG A 188 5.51 -1.33 15.95
C ARG A 188 4.84 -0.72 14.73
N LEU A 189 4.23 0.46 14.87
CA LEU A 189 3.59 1.15 13.75
C LEU A 189 4.60 1.58 12.69
N PHE A 190 5.80 2.02 13.09
CA PHE A 190 6.85 2.38 12.15
C PHE A 190 7.30 1.19 11.30
N PHE A 191 7.52 0.01 11.91
CA PHE A 191 7.85 -1.18 11.13
C PHE A 191 6.66 -1.66 10.30
N ASN A 192 5.49 -1.83 10.91
CA ASN A 192 4.34 -2.45 10.24
C ASN A 192 3.66 -1.54 9.22
N GLN A 193 3.64 -0.22 9.42
CA GLN A 193 2.95 0.72 8.52
C GLN A 193 3.90 1.50 7.60
N TYR A 194 5.12 1.79 8.04
CA TYR A 194 6.06 2.54 7.20
C TYR A 194 7.01 1.60 6.45
N ILE A 195 7.73 0.72 7.14
CA ILE A 195 8.70 -0.18 6.49
C ILE A 195 8.01 -1.30 5.68
N GLU A 196 6.94 -1.88 6.23
CA GLU A 196 6.22 -3.00 5.62
C GLU A 196 5.11 -2.57 4.66
N ASN A 197 4.70 -1.29 4.59
CA ASN A 197 3.54 -0.88 3.77
C ASN A 197 3.82 0.30 2.81
N VAL A 198 4.97 0.99 2.90
CA VAL A 198 5.37 1.99 1.90
C VAL A 198 6.12 1.28 0.77
N PHE A 199 5.51 1.20 -0.41
CA PHE A 199 6.10 0.39 -1.46
C PHE A 199 6.37 1.07 -2.79
N ILE A 200 7.65 1.09 -3.13
CA ILE A 200 8.15 0.75 -4.46
C ILE A 200 9.17 -0.38 -4.24
N GLY A 201 8.89 -1.58 -4.75
CA GLY A 201 9.68 -2.78 -4.41
C GLY A 201 11.16 -2.70 -4.82
N ASP A 202 11.42 -2.03 -5.92
CA ASP A 202 12.74 -1.77 -6.51
C ASP A 202 13.25 -0.35 -6.21
N TYR A 203 12.76 0.29 -5.16
CA TYR A 203 13.08 1.69 -4.84
C TYR A 203 14.59 1.97 -4.79
N ARG A 204 15.35 1.07 -4.16
CA ARG A 204 16.82 1.19 -4.02
C ARG A 204 17.55 1.16 -5.36
N GLU A 205 16.94 0.53 -6.36
CA GLU A 205 17.54 0.29 -7.67
C GLU A 205 17.11 1.33 -8.70
N LEU A 206 16.09 2.16 -8.42
CA LEU A 206 15.49 3.11 -9.38
C LEU A 206 16.52 3.98 -10.12
N ARG A 207 17.58 4.42 -9.43
CA ARG A 207 18.62 5.30 -9.97
C ARG A 207 19.80 4.56 -10.60
N THR A 208 19.79 3.23 -10.61
CA THR A 208 20.85 2.46 -11.27
C THR A 208 20.68 2.51 -12.78
N LYS A 209 21.80 2.43 -13.52
CA LYS A 209 21.76 2.42 -15.00
C LYS A 209 21.02 1.21 -15.55
N GLU A 210 21.11 0.09 -14.84
CA GLU A 210 20.48 -1.19 -15.20
C GLU A 210 18.96 -1.19 -14.94
N HIS A 211 18.46 -0.25 -14.14
CA HIS A 211 17.04 -0.19 -13.84
C HIS A 211 16.23 0.20 -15.09
N PRO A 212 15.12 -0.50 -15.41
CA PRO A 212 14.36 -0.25 -16.64
C PRO A 212 13.86 1.17 -16.84
N LEU A 213 13.70 1.94 -15.76
CA LEU A 213 13.36 3.37 -15.82
C LEU A 213 14.36 4.17 -16.67
N SER A 214 15.62 3.74 -16.79
CA SER A 214 16.62 4.36 -17.65
C SER A 214 16.23 4.36 -19.14
N ARG A 215 15.30 3.48 -19.54
CA ARG A 215 14.76 3.36 -20.91
C ARG A 215 13.59 4.30 -21.21
N ARG A 216 13.17 5.11 -20.23
CA ARG A 216 12.12 6.13 -20.40
C ARG A 216 12.32 7.03 -21.63
N PRO A 217 13.52 7.53 -21.96
CA PRO A 217 13.73 8.34 -23.16
C PRO A 217 13.40 7.60 -24.47
N GLN A 218 13.62 6.28 -24.53
CA GLN A 218 13.31 5.44 -25.69
C GLN A 218 11.81 5.27 -25.83
N ILE A 219 11.10 5.02 -24.72
CA ILE A 219 9.63 4.95 -24.69
C ILE A 219 9.04 6.27 -25.21
N LEU A 220 9.50 7.41 -24.69
CA LEU A 220 8.98 8.73 -25.08
C LEU A 220 9.26 9.05 -26.56
N ARG A 221 10.40 8.59 -27.11
CA ARG A 221 10.68 8.71 -28.55
C ARG A 221 9.71 7.89 -29.38
N ALA A 222 9.50 6.62 -29.03
CA ALA A 222 8.55 5.75 -29.72
C ALA A 222 7.11 6.29 -29.68
N VAL A 223 6.68 6.84 -28.53
CA VAL A 223 5.39 7.53 -28.41
C VAL A 223 5.32 8.78 -29.31
N GLY A 224 6.41 9.54 -29.38
CA GLY A 224 6.53 10.68 -30.30
C GLY A 224 6.40 10.26 -31.77
N GLU A 225 7.09 9.19 -32.18
CA GLU A 225 7.00 8.64 -33.54
C GLU A 225 5.59 8.17 -33.90
N ILE A 226 4.88 7.52 -32.96
CA ILE A 226 3.47 7.15 -33.13
C ILE A 226 2.59 8.40 -33.29
N GLN A 227 2.89 9.47 -32.56
CA GLN A 227 2.14 10.73 -32.62
C GLN A 227 2.49 11.55 -33.88
N GLU A 228 3.69 11.47 -34.43
CA GLU A 228 4.11 12.29 -35.58
C GLU A 228 3.80 11.61 -36.92
N SER A 229 3.78 10.27 -36.95
CA SER A 229 3.47 9.50 -38.15
C SER A 229 1.98 9.51 -38.48
N GLU A 230 1.62 10.11 -39.62
CA GLU A 230 0.25 10.11 -40.12
C GLU A 230 -0.28 8.68 -40.34
N GLN A 231 0.58 7.74 -40.75
CA GLN A 231 0.20 6.34 -40.94
C GLN A 231 -0.18 5.68 -39.61
N HIS A 232 0.62 5.85 -38.55
CA HIS A 232 0.31 5.28 -37.24
C HIS A 232 -0.93 5.94 -36.64
N ARG A 233 -1.04 7.27 -36.73
CA ARG A 233 -2.23 8.03 -36.31
C ARG A 233 -3.49 7.53 -36.99
N ALA A 234 -3.52 7.48 -38.32
CA ALA A 234 -4.70 7.09 -39.08
C ALA A 234 -5.17 5.67 -38.72
N ARG A 235 -4.22 4.74 -38.53
CA ARG A 235 -4.51 3.35 -38.12
C ARG A 235 -5.13 3.28 -36.72
N LEU A 236 -4.50 3.90 -35.72
CA LEU A 236 -4.93 3.85 -34.33
C LEU A 236 -6.24 4.62 -34.12
N ILE A 237 -6.28 5.84 -34.67
CA ILE A 237 -7.39 6.49 -35.35
C ILE A 237 -8.65 5.64 -35.60
N GLY A 238 -8.62 4.97 -36.75
CA GLY A 238 -9.69 4.11 -37.24
C GLY A 238 -10.02 2.94 -36.31
N TRP A 239 -9.05 2.45 -35.53
CA TRP A 239 -9.32 1.44 -34.51
C TRP A 239 -10.22 1.99 -33.40
N TYR A 240 -9.91 3.17 -32.82
CA TYR A 240 -10.76 3.77 -31.79
C TYR A 240 -12.14 4.13 -32.32
N GLU A 241 -12.21 4.61 -33.56
CA GLU A 241 -13.47 4.94 -34.24
C GLU A 241 -14.38 3.72 -34.37
N SER A 242 -13.84 2.62 -34.90
CA SER A 242 -14.59 1.39 -35.16
C SER A 242 -14.95 0.62 -33.89
N ARG A 243 -14.03 0.51 -32.93
CA ARG A 243 -14.18 -0.37 -31.75
C ARG A 243 -14.73 0.32 -30.50
N ARG A 244 -14.49 1.63 -30.32
CA ARG A 244 -14.80 2.35 -29.07
C ARG A 244 -15.76 3.52 -29.25
N CYS A 245 -15.87 4.09 -30.45
CA CYS A 245 -16.63 5.32 -30.70
C CYS A 245 -17.80 5.15 -31.67
N ALA A 246 -18.14 3.92 -32.08
CA ALA A 246 -19.26 3.62 -32.96
C ALA A 246 -19.30 4.49 -34.25
N GLY A 247 -18.13 4.78 -34.83
CA GLY A 247 -18.00 5.59 -36.04
C GLY A 247 -17.80 7.10 -35.80
N ASP A 248 -17.70 7.57 -34.55
CA ASP A 248 -17.39 8.98 -34.26
C ASP A 248 -15.87 9.23 -34.30
N ARG A 249 -15.39 9.74 -35.44
CA ARG A 249 -13.98 10.07 -35.67
C ARG A 249 -13.42 11.12 -34.71
N ARG A 250 -14.20 12.16 -34.37
CA ARG A 250 -13.74 13.24 -33.47
C ARG A 250 -13.54 12.71 -32.06
N ARG A 251 -14.47 11.87 -31.60
CA ARG A 251 -14.33 11.20 -30.30
C ARG A 251 -13.13 10.26 -30.26
N ALA A 252 -12.88 9.54 -31.36
CA ALA A 252 -11.72 8.67 -31.49
C ALA A 252 -10.39 9.45 -31.40
N GLU A 253 -10.30 10.62 -32.04
CA GLU A 253 -9.14 11.53 -31.94
C GLU A 253 -8.88 11.97 -30.51
N MET A 254 -9.94 12.38 -29.79
CA MET A 254 -9.80 12.79 -28.39
C MET A 254 -9.33 11.65 -27.48
N LEU A 255 -9.77 10.41 -27.72
CA LEU A 255 -9.30 9.25 -26.96
C LEU A 255 -7.83 8.94 -27.26
N PHE A 256 -7.45 8.97 -28.54
CA PHE A 256 -6.06 8.79 -28.96
C PHE A 256 -5.14 9.84 -28.33
N GLU A 257 -5.46 11.13 -28.44
CA GLU A 257 -4.63 12.20 -27.86
C GLU A 257 -4.54 12.09 -26.34
N ARG A 258 -5.62 11.70 -25.66
CA ARG A 258 -5.62 11.45 -24.22
C ARG A 258 -4.66 10.32 -23.85
N ASP A 259 -4.67 9.22 -24.59
CA ASP A 259 -3.82 8.07 -24.32
C ASP A 259 -2.35 8.38 -24.62
N ILE A 260 -2.06 9.13 -25.69
CA ILE A 260 -0.72 9.68 -25.95
C ILE A 260 -0.26 10.59 -24.83
N GLN A 261 -1.09 11.52 -24.36
CA GLN A 261 -0.74 12.43 -23.26
C GLN A 261 -0.40 11.67 -21.98
N ARG A 262 -1.17 10.63 -21.62
CA ARG A 262 -0.88 9.78 -20.45
C ARG A 262 0.48 9.09 -20.54
N LEU A 263 0.90 8.68 -21.73
CA LEU A 263 2.22 8.10 -21.96
C LEU A 263 3.32 9.17 -21.91
N GLN A 264 3.06 10.37 -22.45
CA GLN A 264 3.98 11.50 -22.37
C GLN A 264 4.19 12.01 -20.95
N ASP A 265 3.19 11.87 -20.07
CA ASP A 265 3.30 12.23 -18.65
C ASP A 265 4.40 11.45 -17.92
N LEU A 266 4.84 10.29 -18.44
CA LEU A 266 6.04 9.59 -17.96
C LEU A 266 7.27 10.49 -17.95
N ARG A 267 7.32 11.56 -18.75
CA ARG A 267 8.40 12.56 -18.70
C ARG A 267 8.61 13.13 -17.30
N ARG A 268 7.53 13.25 -16.52
CA ARG A 268 7.51 13.87 -15.19
C ARG A 268 7.77 12.90 -14.05
N ILE A 269 7.96 11.60 -14.34
CA ILE A 269 8.14 10.59 -13.28
C ILE A 269 9.32 10.92 -12.36
N ASP A 270 10.40 11.50 -12.91
CA ASP A 270 11.58 11.90 -12.13
C ASP A 270 11.23 12.98 -11.10
N GLU A 271 10.37 13.95 -11.43
CA GLU A 271 9.90 14.99 -10.48
C GLU A 271 9.15 14.36 -9.30
N TYR A 272 8.30 13.37 -9.57
CA TYR A 272 7.55 12.66 -8.53
C TYR A 272 8.46 11.77 -7.69
N LEU A 273 9.46 11.13 -8.28
CA LEU A 273 10.44 10.32 -7.58
C LEU A 273 11.36 11.17 -6.70
N GLU A 274 11.81 12.33 -7.17
CA GLU A 274 12.59 13.26 -6.34
C GLU A 274 11.78 13.75 -5.14
N ARG A 275 10.51 14.09 -5.35
CA ARG A 275 9.63 14.48 -4.25
C ARG A 275 9.42 13.33 -3.26
N LEU A 276 9.23 12.11 -3.75
CA LEU A 276 9.15 10.91 -2.91
C LEU A 276 10.45 10.68 -2.12
N ASP A 277 11.62 10.85 -2.74
CA ASP A 277 12.91 10.75 -2.07
C ASP A 277 13.01 11.72 -0.89
N ASP A 278 12.55 12.95 -1.07
CA ASP A 278 12.55 13.95 0.00
C ASP A 278 11.59 13.59 1.13
N GLU A 279 10.37 13.11 0.84
CA GLU A 279 9.44 12.63 1.87
C GLU A 279 10.04 11.44 2.65
N ILE A 280 10.65 10.47 1.96
CA ILE A 280 11.29 9.31 2.60
C ILE A 280 12.48 9.76 3.46
N ARG A 281 13.33 10.67 2.97
CA ARG A 281 14.46 11.23 3.75
C ARG A 281 13.96 11.95 4.99
N MET A 282 12.91 12.77 4.87
CA MET A 282 12.32 13.47 6.00
C MET A 282 11.72 12.49 7.01
N ALA A 283 10.96 11.51 6.55
CA ALA A 283 10.36 10.47 7.38
C ALA A 283 11.42 9.69 8.17
N ASN A 284 12.47 9.20 7.49
CA ASN A 284 13.58 8.50 8.13
C ASN A 284 14.30 9.37 9.17
N ARG A 285 14.61 10.63 8.85
CA ARG A 285 15.24 11.57 9.78
C ARG A 285 14.38 11.81 11.02
N ARG A 286 13.07 12.05 10.84
CA ARG A 286 12.13 12.27 11.96
C ARG A 286 12.02 11.02 12.84
N ALA A 287 11.90 9.84 12.23
CA ALA A 287 11.80 8.60 12.97
C ALA A 287 13.06 8.28 13.77
N LEU A 288 14.24 8.44 13.16
CA LEU A 288 15.51 8.29 13.87
C LEU A 288 15.67 9.30 15.01
N ALA A 289 15.35 10.57 14.77
CA ALA A 289 15.43 11.61 15.80
C ALA A 289 14.48 11.31 16.98
N TYR A 290 13.26 10.83 16.71
CA TYR A 290 12.31 10.44 17.75
C TYR A 290 12.82 9.24 18.57
N LEU A 291 13.32 8.20 17.90
CA LEU A 291 13.88 7.02 18.57
C LEU A 291 15.14 7.37 19.38
N GLU A 292 16.05 8.16 18.82
CA GLU A 292 17.25 8.64 19.52
C GLU A 292 16.88 9.47 20.75
N TYR A 293 15.90 10.38 20.63
CA TYR A 293 15.39 11.15 21.74
C TYR A 293 14.83 10.22 22.82
N ARG A 294 13.92 9.30 22.47
CA ARG A 294 13.32 8.36 23.43
C ARG A 294 14.35 7.45 24.10
N LEU A 295 15.34 6.96 23.35
CA LEU A 295 16.41 6.11 23.90
C LEU A 295 17.31 6.89 24.86
N ARG A 296 17.60 8.17 24.58
CA ARG A 296 18.40 9.04 25.46
C ARG A 296 17.60 9.57 26.65
N SER A 297 16.31 9.81 26.46
CA SER A 297 15.35 10.27 27.48
C SER A 297 14.83 9.15 28.38
N LEU A 298 15.36 7.91 28.25
CA LEU A 298 15.21 6.86 29.27
C LEU A 298 15.93 7.22 30.58
N ARG A 299 16.76 8.27 30.59
CA ARG A 299 17.15 8.95 31.83
C ARG A 299 15.97 9.81 32.28
N PRO A 300 15.64 9.91 33.58
CA PRO A 300 14.43 10.57 34.09
C PRO A 300 14.48 12.10 33.94
N VAL A 301 14.99 12.64 32.84
CA VAL A 301 15.10 14.08 32.56
C VAL A 301 13.71 14.71 32.55
N ASP A 302 12.71 14.05 31.97
CA ASP A 302 11.33 14.57 31.96
C ASP A 302 10.74 14.63 33.38
N GLN A 303 11.04 13.64 34.23
CA GLN A 303 10.64 13.64 35.64
C GLN A 303 11.41 14.68 36.45
N MET A 304 12.70 14.86 36.18
CA MET A 304 13.54 15.86 36.84
C MET A 304 13.14 17.29 36.44
N VAL A 305 12.80 17.53 35.18
CA VAL A 305 12.28 18.82 34.69
C VAL A 305 10.92 19.10 35.30
N LYS A 306 10.03 18.11 35.36
CA LYS A 306 8.72 18.25 36.03
C LYS A 306 8.88 18.58 37.51
N GLN A 307 9.75 17.86 38.23
CA GLN A 307 10.07 18.14 39.63
C GLN A 307 10.67 19.54 39.82
N ALA A 308 11.56 19.97 38.92
CA ALA A 308 12.12 21.31 38.96
C ALA A 308 11.06 22.41 38.74
N ILE A 309 10.15 22.22 37.78
CA ILE A 309 9.03 23.14 37.53
C ILE A 309 8.11 23.20 38.75
N GLU A 310 7.74 22.04 39.32
CA GLU A 310 6.92 21.95 40.53
C GLU A 310 7.61 22.62 41.72
N ALA A 311 8.93 22.44 41.89
CA ALA A 311 9.71 23.10 42.94
C ALA A 311 9.76 24.62 42.77
N VAL A 312 9.86 25.14 41.54
CA VAL A 312 9.84 26.59 41.26
C VAL A 312 8.45 27.17 41.49
N LEU A 313 7.38 26.47 41.10
CA LEU A 313 6.00 26.92 41.29
C LEU A 313 5.55 26.87 42.76
N SER A 314 6.09 25.93 43.55
CA SER A 314 5.74 25.75 44.96
C SER A 314 6.60 26.56 45.93
N SER A 315 7.75 27.07 45.49
CA SER A 315 8.67 27.80 46.36
C SER A 315 8.54 29.32 46.17
N ASN A 316 8.12 30.01 47.24
CA ASN A 316 8.20 31.47 47.33
C ASN A 316 9.68 31.84 47.44
N ALA A 317 10.24 32.39 46.35
CA ALA A 317 11.66 32.67 46.06
C ALA A 317 12.57 33.18 47.21
N GLN A 318 12.83 32.35 48.22
CA GLN A 318 13.87 32.56 49.22
C GLN A 318 14.52 31.22 49.57
N GLY A 319 15.73 31.01 49.05
CA GLY A 319 16.56 29.84 49.35
C GLY A 319 16.55 28.75 48.27
N LEU A 320 16.65 29.12 46.99
CA LEU A 320 17.03 28.15 45.97
C LEU A 320 18.51 27.81 46.15
N GLY A 321 18.78 26.76 46.94
CA GLY A 321 20.00 25.98 46.74
C GLY A 321 20.01 25.49 45.29
N ASP A 322 21.21 25.49 44.69
CA ASP A 322 21.45 25.18 43.28
C ASP A 322 20.55 24.00 42.82
N PRO A 323 19.67 24.17 41.81
CA PRO A 323 18.68 23.15 41.43
C PRO A 323 19.29 21.83 40.94
N PHE A 324 20.61 21.83 40.74
CA PHE A 324 21.40 20.66 40.43
C PHE A 324 22.19 20.25 41.69
N PRO A 325 21.88 19.10 42.32
CA PRO A 325 22.75 18.58 43.38
C PRO A 325 24.15 18.36 42.78
N VAL A 326 25.14 19.09 43.31
CA VAL A 326 26.55 19.16 42.86
C VAL A 326 27.18 17.78 42.64
N ARG A 327 26.61 16.72 43.21
CA ARG A 327 27.15 15.35 43.13
C ARG A 327 26.61 14.49 41.98
N VAL A 328 25.45 14.81 41.40
CA VAL A 328 24.76 13.89 40.46
C VAL A 328 24.97 14.25 38.99
N LEU A 329 25.21 15.53 38.68
CA LEU A 329 25.37 16.00 37.30
C LEU A 329 26.72 16.67 36.99
N VAL A 330 27.42 17.20 37.99
CA VAL A 330 28.70 17.92 37.82
C VAL A 330 29.70 17.52 38.91
N SER A 331 30.09 16.25 38.95
CA SER A 331 31.24 15.79 39.74
C SER A 331 32.36 15.35 38.80
N GLY A 332 33.61 15.54 39.21
CA GLY A 332 34.77 15.06 38.45
C GLY A 332 34.73 13.55 38.18
N GLU A 333 34.01 12.80 39.02
CA GLU A 333 33.76 11.36 38.91
C GLU A 333 32.72 10.99 37.83
N ALA A 334 31.84 11.93 37.45
CA ALA A 334 30.80 11.75 36.43
C ALA A 334 31.21 12.30 35.05
N LEU A 335 32.41 12.90 34.92
CA LEU A 335 32.98 13.28 33.64
C LEU A 335 33.25 12.03 32.81
N ALA A 336 32.81 12.03 31.54
CA ALA A 336 33.09 10.94 30.63
C ALA A 336 34.61 10.75 30.52
N GLU A 337 35.11 9.53 30.75
CA GLU A 337 36.51 9.20 30.51
C GLU A 337 36.88 9.58 29.06
N PRO A 338 38.05 10.17 28.81
CA PRO A 338 38.48 10.51 27.45
C PRO A 338 38.39 9.25 26.59
N ARG A 339 37.75 9.38 25.42
CA ARG A 339 37.55 8.25 24.49
C ARG A 339 38.91 7.57 24.25
N LYS A 340 39.10 6.35 24.78
CA LYS A 340 40.28 5.55 24.48
C LYS A 340 40.35 5.39 22.97
N HIS A 341 41.45 5.84 22.37
CA HIS A 341 41.71 5.59 20.97
C HIS A 341 41.81 4.08 20.78
N ILE A 342 40.76 3.48 20.22
CA ILE A 342 40.79 2.08 19.82
C ILE A 342 41.64 2.05 18.54
N GLU A 343 42.90 1.65 18.66
CA GLU A 343 43.66 1.26 17.47
C GLU A 343 42.91 0.12 16.80
N ARG A 344 42.28 0.42 15.66
CA ARG A 344 41.71 -0.63 14.82
C ARG A 344 42.87 -1.51 14.38
N PRO A 345 42.81 -2.84 14.60
CA PRO A 345 43.79 -3.73 14.01
C PRO A 345 43.79 -3.48 12.49
N ALA A 346 44.98 -3.55 11.89
CA ALA A 346 45.10 -3.43 10.44
C ALA A 346 44.09 -4.37 9.76
N PRO A 347 43.40 -3.91 8.70
CA PRO A 347 42.42 -4.74 8.00
C PRO A 347 43.09 -6.07 7.63
N SER A 348 42.47 -7.20 8.00
CA SER A 348 42.97 -8.50 7.58
C SER A 348 43.13 -8.50 6.08
N ASN A 349 44.29 -8.94 5.58
CA ASN A 349 44.51 -9.09 4.14
C ASN A 349 43.31 -9.81 3.54
N LEU A 350 42.63 -9.17 2.57
CA LEU A 350 41.61 -9.79 1.75
C LEU A 350 42.14 -11.14 1.30
N ARG A 351 41.51 -12.25 1.71
CA ARG A 351 41.81 -13.57 1.16
C ARG A 351 41.50 -13.49 -0.33
N ARG A 352 42.53 -13.28 -1.15
CA ARG A 352 42.48 -13.54 -2.58
C ARG A 352 42.40 -15.04 -2.73
N HIS A 353 41.19 -15.57 -2.79
CA HIS A 353 40.97 -16.92 -3.24
C HIS A 353 41.22 -16.93 -4.74
N VAL A 354 42.39 -17.43 -5.15
CA VAL A 354 42.63 -17.77 -6.55
C VAL A 354 41.83 -19.05 -6.80
N PRO A 355 40.80 -19.05 -7.67
CA PRO A 355 40.01 -20.24 -7.94
C PRO A 355 40.90 -21.34 -8.50
N SER A 356 40.71 -22.56 -8.02
CA SER A 356 41.39 -23.74 -8.58
C SER A 356 40.91 -24.02 -10.00
N GLU A 357 41.72 -24.71 -10.82
CA GLU A 357 41.33 -25.10 -12.19
C GLU A 357 40.03 -25.92 -12.21
N ARG A 358 39.76 -26.69 -11.14
CA ARG A 358 38.50 -27.44 -10.96
C ARG A 358 37.29 -26.54 -10.76
N GLU A 359 37.45 -25.39 -10.09
CA GLU A 359 36.36 -24.43 -9.87
C GLU A 359 36.08 -23.60 -11.11
N LEU A 360 37.13 -23.24 -11.87
CA LEU A 360 36.98 -22.60 -13.19
C LEU A 360 36.24 -23.52 -14.18
N ALA A 361 36.53 -24.82 -14.18
CA ALA A 361 35.88 -25.80 -15.05
C ALA A 361 34.39 -26.01 -14.73
N LYS A 362 33.94 -25.76 -13.50
CA LYS A 362 32.53 -25.86 -13.10
C LYS A 362 31.71 -24.58 -13.37
N SER A 363 32.37 -23.48 -13.73
CA SER A 363 31.73 -22.18 -13.99
C SER A 363 31.45 -21.90 -15.48
N ARG A 364 31.78 -22.84 -16.37
CA ARG A 364 31.51 -22.76 -17.81
C ARG A 364 30.27 -23.54 -18.20
#